data_AF-A0A1A7ZDH2-F1
#
_entry.id   AF-A0A1A7ZDH2-F1
#
_cell.length_a   1.000
_cell.length_b   1.000
_cell.length_c   1.000
_cell.angle_alpha   90.00
_cell.angle_beta   90.00
_cell.angle_gamma   90.00
#
_symmetry.space_group_name_H-M   'P 1'
#
loop_
_entity.id
_entity.type
_entity.pdbx_description
1 polymer ?
#
loop_
_entity_poly.entity_id
_entity_poly.type
_entity_poly.pdbx_seq_one_letter_code
_entity_poly.pdbx_strand_id
1 'polypeptide(L)'
;MFWKFDLHNNSHIDQLLDREDVTLRELIEEDDVLQECKAQNRRLLLFLSQDHCMQELVSLITTEPPADLEEKCRFKFPNIACELLTSDVSIINDKLGSDESLLEMLYHFLEQDPPLNPLLASFFSKTIGNLIARKTEQVVAFLKKKEGFIGLVLKHIDASAMMDLLLRLISCVEPAPLRQEVLHWLNEERLVQRLIELIHTGKDEERQSNASQTLCDIIRLSRDQANQMQENVESDPLLAVLESQEIVAGLLKNMFEGERSEASIVNGTQVLLTLLETRRSGWVSAFFLNASDSRSNSPTPVSYTFMTACLVFRKLSLILSEQCCCCSKTLKTLHHQEQIL
;
A
#
# COMPACT_ATOMS: atom_id res chain seq x y z
N MET A 1 -35.30 5.68 -45.07
CA MET A 1 -34.49 4.44 -45.04
C MET A 1 -33.22 4.74 -44.30
N PHE A 2 -33.16 4.33 -43.03
CA PHE A 2 -32.00 4.49 -42.17
C PHE A 2 -31.13 3.25 -42.39
N TRP A 3 -29.97 3.42 -43.00
CA TRP A 3 -29.04 2.31 -43.26
C TRP A 3 -28.53 1.79 -41.91
N LYS A 4 -29.09 0.69 -41.42
CA LYS A 4 -28.39 -0.19 -40.48
C LYS A 4 -27.38 -0.98 -41.29
N PHE A 5 -26.15 -0.46 -41.36
CA PHE A 5 -25.00 -1.32 -41.63
C PHE A 5 -24.75 -2.11 -40.34
N ASP A 6 -25.43 -3.24 -40.19
CA ASP A 6 -24.96 -4.32 -39.30
C ASP A 6 -23.76 -4.99 -39.98
N LEU A 7 -22.66 -4.25 -40.10
CA LEU A 7 -21.35 -4.84 -40.30
C LEU A 7 -21.05 -5.60 -39.00
N HIS A 8 -21.43 -6.88 -38.98
CA HIS A 8 -20.78 -7.85 -38.12
C HIS A 8 -19.33 -7.92 -38.60
N ASN A 9 -18.52 -6.94 -38.18
CA ASN A 9 -17.08 -7.04 -38.25
C ASN A 9 -16.72 -8.08 -37.20
N ASN A 10 -16.86 -9.37 -37.57
CA ASN A 10 -16.48 -10.48 -36.70
C ASN A 10 -15.01 -10.24 -36.35
N SER A 11 -14.74 -9.90 -35.08
CA SER A 11 -13.39 -9.66 -34.62
C SER A 11 -12.54 -10.90 -34.88
N HIS A 12 -11.22 -10.75 -35.01
CA HIS A 12 -10.35 -11.92 -35.17
C HIS A 12 -10.50 -12.88 -33.98
N ILE A 13 -10.72 -12.31 -32.79
CA ILE A 13 -11.09 -13.04 -31.56
C ILE A 13 -12.37 -13.87 -31.74
N ASP A 14 -13.43 -13.31 -32.31
CA ASP A 14 -14.67 -14.07 -32.53
C ASP A 14 -14.45 -15.26 -33.47
N GLN A 15 -13.58 -15.10 -34.47
CA GLN A 15 -13.22 -16.18 -35.41
C GLN A 15 -12.37 -17.27 -34.72
N LEU A 16 -11.46 -16.89 -33.83
CA LEU A 16 -10.72 -17.85 -32.99
C LEU A 16 -11.67 -18.62 -32.07
N LEU A 17 -12.64 -17.91 -31.47
CA LEU A 17 -13.65 -18.50 -30.59
C LEU A 17 -14.69 -19.35 -31.33
N ASP A 18 -14.69 -19.39 -32.66
CA ASP A 18 -15.48 -20.35 -33.45
C ASP A 18 -14.79 -21.74 -33.50
N ARG A 19 -13.51 -21.84 -33.14
CA ARG A 19 -12.77 -23.10 -33.06
C ARG A 19 -13.07 -23.83 -31.74
N GLU A 20 -13.28 -25.13 -31.82
CA GLU A 20 -13.57 -25.97 -30.63
C GLU A 20 -12.35 -26.17 -29.72
N ASP A 21 -11.14 -25.97 -30.22
CA ASP A 21 -9.86 -26.24 -29.55
C ASP A 21 -9.08 -24.97 -29.16
N VAL A 22 -9.72 -23.80 -29.20
CA VAL A 22 -9.07 -22.53 -28.88
C VAL A 22 -8.58 -22.52 -27.42
N THR A 23 -7.35 -22.07 -27.22
CA THR A 23 -6.73 -21.97 -25.90
C THR A 23 -6.67 -20.53 -25.42
N LEU A 24 -6.59 -20.32 -24.11
CA LEU A 24 -6.35 -18.99 -23.54
C LEU A 24 -5.07 -18.37 -24.12
N ARG A 25 -4.05 -19.21 -24.34
CA ARG A 25 -2.76 -18.77 -24.88
C ARG A 25 -2.89 -18.15 -26.26
N GLU A 26 -3.64 -18.79 -27.16
CA GLU A 26 -3.90 -18.24 -28.50
C GLU A 26 -4.61 -16.88 -28.40
N LEU A 27 -5.61 -16.74 -27.52
CA LEU A 27 -6.34 -15.48 -27.36
C LEU A 27 -5.49 -14.35 -26.76
N ILE A 28 -4.64 -14.63 -25.77
CA ILE A 28 -3.77 -13.63 -25.15
C ILE A 28 -2.66 -13.16 -26.12
N GLU A 29 -2.33 -13.96 -27.13
CA GLU A 29 -1.35 -13.58 -28.14
C GLU A 29 -1.85 -12.50 -29.10
N GLU A 30 -3.18 -12.40 -29.28
CA GLU A 30 -3.86 -11.43 -30.13
C GLU A 30 -3.68 -9.98 -29.66
N ASP A 31 -3.39 -9.09 -30.60
CA ASP A 31 -3.08 -7.69 -30.32
C ASP A 31 -4.29 -6.90 -29.80
N ASP A 32 -5.51 -7.32 -30.13
CA ASP A 32 -6.77 -6.67 -29.78
C ASP A 32 -7.43 -7.23 -28.51
N VAL A 33 -6.88 -8.26 -27.86
CA VAL A 33 -7.51 -8.94 -26.70
C VAL A 33 -7.85 -8.01 -25.55
N LEU A 34 -6.95 -7.08 -25.23
CA LEU A 34 -7.19 -6.09 -24.16
C LEU A 34 -8.24 -5.07 -24.57
N GLN A 35 -8.28 -4.69 -25.85
CA GLN A 35 -9.26 -3.74 -26.38
C GLN A 35 -10.66 -4.37 -26.41
N GLU A 36 -10.79 -5.59 -26.95
CA GLU A 36 -12.05 -6.36 -27.02
C GLU A 36 -12.58 -6.69 -25.63
N CYS A 37 -11.70 -7.02 -24.67
CA CYS A 37 -12.08 -7.22 -23.27
C CYS A 37 -12.68 -5.93 -22.68
N LYS A 38 -12.01 -4.77 -22.88
CA LYS A 38 -12.50 -3.46 -22.42
C LYS A 38 -13.76 -3.00 -23.16
N ALA A 39 -13.91 -3.38 -24.42
CA ALA A 39 -15.12 -3.17 -25.22
C ALA A 39 -16.28 -4.10 -24.83
N GLN A 40 -16.08 -4.96 -23.83
CA GLN A 40 -17.06 -5.92 -23.33
C GLN A 40 -17.56 -6.90 -24.40
N ASN A 41 -16.65 -7.42 -25.23
CA ASN A 41 -16.98 -8.49 -26.17
C ASN A 41 -17.53 -9.70 -25.41
N ARG A 42 -18.81 -10.00 -25.61
CA ARG A 42 -19.53 -11.02 -24.83
C ARG A 42 -18.96 -12.41 -25.01
N ARG A 43 -18.49 -12.76 -26.22
CA ARG A 43 -17.92 -14.09 -26.48
C ARG A 43 -16.60 -14.25 -25.76
N LEU A 44 -15.72 -13.24 -25.86
CA LEU A 44 -14.44 -13.21 -25.15
C LEU A 44 -14.64 -13.27 -23.64
N LEU A 45 -15.54 -12.45 -23.08
CA LEU A 45 -15.78 -12.43 -21.63
C LEU A 45 -16.33 -13.76 -21.11
N LEU A 46 -17.23 -14.41 -21.86
CA LEU A 46 -17.73 -15.74 -21.51
C LEU A 46 -16.60 -16.78 -21.48
N PHE A 47 -15.71 -16.75 -22.48
CA PHE A 47 -14.54 -17.63 -22.52
C PHE A 47 -13.57 -17.36 -21.36
N LEU A 48 -13.14 -16.11 -21.18
CA LEU A 48 -12.21 -15.72 -20.11
C LEU A 48 -12.74 -16.03 -18.72
N SER A 49 -14.06 -15.94 -18.51
CA SER A 49 -14.70 -16.22 -17.22
C SER A 49 -14.78 -17.71 -16.84
N GLN A 50 -14.39 -18.61 -17.74
CA GLN A 50 -14.33 -20.05 -17.45
C GLN A 50 -13.26 -20.37 -16.40
N ASP A 51 -13.53 -21.36 -15.56
CA ASP A 51 -12.68 -21.67 -14.39
C ASP A 51 -11.21 -21.90 -14.77
N HIS A 52 -10.95 -22.72 -15.80
CA HIS A 52 -9.58 -23.02 -16.23
C HIS A 52 -8.87 -21.78 -16.79
N CYS A 53 -9.57 -20.92 -17.53
CA CYS A 53 -9.02 -19.67 -18.05
C CYS A 53 -8.65 -18.71 -16.92
N MET A 54 -9.53 -18.54 -15.94
CA MET A 54 -9.26 -17.69 -14.79
C MET A 54 -8.10 -18.22 -13.94
N GLN A 55 -8.03 -19.53 -13.72
CA GLN A 55 -6.91 -20.16 -13.01
C GLN A 55 -5.59 -19.95 -13.76
N GLU A 56 -5.59 -20.11 -15.09
CA GLU A 56 -4.39 -19.89 -15.92
C GLU A 56 -3.97 -18.41 -15.91
N LEU A 57 -4.92 -17.47 -16.01
CA LEU A 57 -4.64 -16.03 -15.87
C LEU A 57 -4.00 -15.69 -14.51
N VAL A 58 -4.53 -16.25 -13.42
CA VAL A 58 -3.97 -16.04 -12.07
C VAL A 58 -2.59 -16.69 -11.97
N SER A 59 -2.40 -17.90 -12.51
CA SER A 59 -1.10 -18.58 -12.52
C SER A 59 -0.04 -17.77 -13.27
N LEU A 60 -0.39 -17.13 -14.40
CA LEU A 60 0.52 -16.28 -15.16
C LEU A 60 1.05 -15.09 -14.35
N ILE A 61 0.33 -14.61 -13.33
CA ILE A 61 0.77 -13.48 -12.49
C ILE A 61 1.36 -13.90 -11.14
N THR A 62 1.28 -15.18 -10.75
CA THR A 62 1.77 -15.69 -9.46
C THR A 62 2.87 -16.75 -9.59
N THR A 63 3.10 -17.28 -10.78
CA THR A 63 4.09 -18.34 -11.01
C THR A 63 5.16 -17.84 -11.95
N GLU A 64 6.44 -18.06 -11.60
CA GLU A 64 7.54 -17.70 -12.51
C GLU A 64 7.44 -18.49 -13.81
N PRO A 65 7.56 -17.81 -14.96
CA PRO A 65 7.53 -18.49 -16.24
C PRO A 65 8.79 -19.37 -16.40
N PRO A 66 8.66 -20.55 -17.04
CA PRO A 66 9.79 -21.43 -17.32
C PRO A 66 11.00 -20.70 -17.95
N ALA A 67 12.21 -21.08 -17.52
CA ALA A 67 13.44 -20.41 -17.93
C ALA A 67 13.82 -20.64 -19.41
N ASP A 68 13.23 -21.65 -20.05
CA ASP A 68 13.37 -21.98 -21.46
C ASP A 68 12.46 -21.15 -22.38
N LEU A 69 11.47 -20.44 -21.83
CA LEU A 69 10.66 -19.50 -22.59
C LEU A 69 11.48 -18.26 -22.96
N GLU A 70 11.24 -17.75 -24.18
CA GLU A 70 11.84 -16.52 -24.67
C GLU A 70 11.62 -15.37 -23.68
N GLU A 71 12.66 -14.58 -23.42
CA GLU A 71 12.61 -13.51 -22.43
C GLU A 71 11.43 -12.55 -22.65
N LYS A 72 11.19 -12.15 -23.90
CA LYS A 72 10.05 -11.30 -24.26
C LYS A 72 8.70 -11.92 -23.88
N CYS A 73 8.56 -13.24 -24.03
CA CYS A 73 7.37 -13.98 -23.65
C CYS A 73 7.19 -14.04 -22.13
N ARG A 74 8.28 -14.20 -21.37
CA ARG A 74 8.25 -14.19 -19.90
C ARG A 74 7.70 -12.89 -19.31
N PHE A 75 7.82 -11.78 -20.02
CA PHE A 75 7.20 -10.49 -19.64
C PHE A 75 5.82 -10.28 -20.28
N LYS A 76 5.63 -10.61 -21.57
CA LYS A 76 4.39 -10.35 -22.32
C LYS A 76 3.18 -11.00 -21.66
N PHE A 77 3.24 -12.29 -21.36
CA PHE A 77 2.05 -13.02 -20.90
C PHE A 77 1.58 -12.64 -19.50
N PRO A 78 2.47 -12.57 -18.48
CA PRO A 78 2.08 -12.06 -17.16
C PRO A 78 1.54 -10.63 -17.22
N ASN A 79 2.08 -9.77 -18.08
CA ASN A 79 1.59 -8.41 -18.24
C ASN A 79 0.16 -8.37 -18.79
N ILE A 80 -0.13 -9.10 -19.88
CA ILE A 80 -1.48 -9.13 -20.46
C ILE A 80 -2.46 -9.77 -19.48
N ALA A 81 -2.07 -10.86 -18.81
CA ALA A 81 -2.91 -11.49 -17.79
C ALA A 81 -3.24 -10.51 -16.65
N CYS A 82 -2.25 -9.76 -16.16
CA CYS A 82 -2.48 -8.72 -15.16
C CYS A 82 -3.42 -7.62 -15.67
N GLU A 83 -3.26 -7.16 -16.91
CA GLU A 83 -4.15 -6.14 -17.52
C GLU A 83 -5.59 -6.64 -17.68
N LEU A 84 -5.79 -7.93 -18.02
CA LEU A 84 -7.11 -8.54 -18.08
C LEU A 84 -7.75 -8.65 -16.70
N LEU A 85 -7.02 -9.19 -15.71
CA LEU A 85 -7.50 -9.37 -14.33
C LEU A 85 -7.74 -8.05 -13.59
N THR A 86 -7.07 -6.97 -14.01
CA THR A 86 -7.21 -5.62 -13.43
C THR A 86 -8.03 -4.68 -14.31
N SER A 87 -8.69 -5.22 -15.34
CA SER A 87 -9.60 -4.44 -16.19
C SER A 87 -10.85 -4.02 -15.42
N ASP A 88 -11.43 -2.88 -15.78
CA ASP A 88 -12.71 -2.41 -15.24
C ASP A 88 -13.90 -3.12 -15.91
N VAL A 89 -13.87 -4.46 -15.88
CA VAL A 89 -14.88 -5.35 -16.45
C VAL A 89 -15.51 -6.16 -15.33
N SER A 90 -16.81 -5.95 -15.09
CA SER A 90 -17.51 -6.57 -13.95
C SER A 90 -17.42 -8.08 -13.96
N ILE A 91 -17.64 -8.75 -15.09
CA ILE A 91 -17.64 -10.22 -15.18
C ILE A 91 -16.33 -10.83 -14.67
N ILE A 92 -15.19 -10.22 -15.02
CA ILE A 92 -13.86 -10.69 -14.58
C ILE A 92 -13.68 -10.43 -13.09
N ASN A 93 -13.97 -9.21 -12.63
CA ASN A 93 -13.84 -8.83 -11.23
C ASN A 93 -14.80 -9.64 -10.32
N ASP A 94 -16.02 -9.90 -10.77
CA ASP A 94 -17.04 -10.71 -10.10
C ASP A 94 -16.53 -12.14 -9.92
N LYS A 95 -16.02 -12.74 -11.00
CA LYS A 95 -15.46 -14.09 -10.97
C LYS A 95 -14.23 -14.17 -10.06
N LEU A 96 -13.26 -13.27 -10.24
CA LEU A 96 -12.02 -13.27 -9.45
C LEU A 96 -12.24 -12.99 -7.96
N GLY A 97 -13.11 -12.03 -7.62
CA GLY A 97 -13.35 -11.62 -6.24
C GLY A 97 -14.35 -12.49 -5.47
N SER A 98 -15.14 -13.34 -6.15
CA SER A 98 -16.14 -14.21 -5.50
C SER A 98 -15.74 -15.68 -5.47
N ASP A 99 -14.76 -16.08 -6.26
CA ASP A 99 -14.25 -17.46 -6.30
C ASP A 99 -13.11 -17.63 -5.28
N GLU A 100 -13.40 -18.29 -4.17
CA GLU A 100 -12.43 -18.51 -3.09
C GLU A 100 -11.20 -19.30 -3.58
N SER A 101 -11.33 -20.16 -4.61
CA SER A 101 -10.19 -20.91 -5.16
C SER A 101 -9.19 -20.01 -5.89
N LEU A 102 -9.67 -18.98 -6.60
CA LEU A 102 -8.81 -18.01 -7.28
C LEU A 102 -8.14 -17.07 -6.27
N LEU A 103 -8.87 -16.66 -5.22
CA LEU A 103 -8.31 -15.89 -4.12
C LEU A 103 -7.25 -16.70 -3.36
N GLU A 104 -7.45 -18.01 -3.18
CA GLU A 104 -6.45 -18.91 -2.60
C GLU A 104 -5.18 -18.97 -3.45
N MET A 105 -5.30 -19.09 -4.76
CA MET A 105 -4.14 -19.07 -5.67
C MET A 105 -3.35 -17.76 -5.56
N LEU A 106 -4.04 -16.62 -5.46
CA LEU A 106 -3.37 -15.34 -5.19
C LEU A 106 -2.71 -15.34 -3.82
N TYR A 107 -3.38 -15.83 -2.78
CA TYR A 107 -2.82 -15.90 -1.43
C TYR A 107 -1.57 -16.77 -1.32
N HIS A 108 -1.56 -17.94 -1.98
CA HIS A 108 -0.41 -18.85 -2.02
C HIS A 108 0.87 -18.21 -2.60
N PHE A 109 0.74 -17.17 -3.43
CA PHE A 109 1.90 -16.39 -3.88
C PHE A 109 2.69 -15.80 -2.71
N LEU A 110 2.01 -15.33 -1.66
CA LEU A 110 2.66 -14.77 -0.48
C LEU A 110 3.28 -15.83 0.43
N GLU A 111 2.85 -17.09 0.33
CA GLU A 111 3.40 -18.19 1.13
C GLU A 111 4.77 -18.66 0.61
N GLN A 112 5.14 -18.29 -0.62
CA GLN A 112 6.45 -18.58 -1.19
C GLN A 112 7.59 -18.00 -0.33
N ASP A 113 8.78 -18.57 -0.48
CA ASP A 113 9.96 -18.09 0.22
C ASP A 113 10.56 -16.85 -0.47
N PRO A 114 11.01 -15.84 0.29
CA PRO A 114 11.71 -14.70 -0.27
C PRO A 114 13.00 -15.12 -1.00
N PRO A 115 13.45 -14.34 -2.00
CA PRO A 115 12.76 -13.16 -2.53
C PRO A 115 11.65 -13.54 -3.52
N LEU A 116 10.56 -12.76 -3.53
CA LEU A 116 9.58 -12.85 -4.63
C LEU A 116 10.14 -12.19 -5.88
N ASN A 117 9.71 -12.68 -7.04
CA ASN A 117 9.97 -11.99 -8.30
C ASN A 117 9.36 -10.57 -8.27
N PRO A 118 10.14 -9.49 -8.44
CA PRO A 118 9.63 -8.12 -8.32
C PRO A 118 8.50 -7.79 -9.31
N LEU A 119 8.56 -8.36 -10.52
CA LEU A 119 7.52 -8.17 -11.52
C LEU A 119 6.20 -8.81 -11.08
N LEU A 120 6.25 -10.09 -10.68
CA LEU A 120 5.05 -10.80 -10.22
C LEU A 120 4.50 -10.19 -8.93
N ALA A 121 5.37 -9.72 -8.01
CA ALA A 121 4.97 -9.01 -6.82
C ALA A 121 4.17 -7.74 -7.15
N SER A 122 4.58 -7.00 -8.19
CA SER A 122 3.84 -5.83 -8.68
C SER A 122 2.49 -6.21 -9.30
N PHE A 123 2.40 -7.29 -10.07
CA PHE A 123 1.14 -7.77 -10.63
C PHE A 123 0.18 -8.30 -9.57
N PHE A 124 0.69 -9.07 -8.61
CA PHE A 124 -0.08 -9.53 -7.45
C PHE A 124 -0.65 -8.33 -6.67
N SER A 125 0.20 -7.37 -6.29
CA SER A 125 -0.22 -6.17 -5.56
C SER A 125 -1.24 -5.37 -6.37
N LYS A 126 -1.00 -5.16 -7.68
CA LYS A 126 -1.95 -4.50 -8.57
C LYS A 126 -3.31 -5.21 -8.59
N THR A 127 -3.31 -6.53 -8.71
CA THR A 127 -4.51 -7.37 -8.77
C THR A 127 -5.30 -7.33 -7.46
N ILE A 128 -4.68 -7.62 -6.32
CA ILE A 128 -5.37 -7.56 -5.02
C ILE A 128 -5.89 -6.14 -4.74
N GLY A 129 -5.11 -5.10 -5.02
CA GLY A 129 -5.60 -3.75 -4.77
C GLY A 129 -6.69 -3.29 -5.74
N ASN A 130 -6.76 -3.81 -6.98
CA ASN A 130 -7.94 -3.62 -7.83
C ASN A 130 -9.16 -4.32 -7.22
N LEU A 131 -8.99 -5.54 -6.72
CA LEU A 131 -10.03 -6.29 -6.03
C LEU A 131 -10.50 -5.60 -4.74
N ILE A 132 -9.60 -4.99 -3.95
CA ILE A 132 -9.96 -4.17 -2.79
C ILE A 132 -10.87 -3.00 -3.22
N ALA A 133 -10.63 -2.39 -4.37
CA ALA A 133 -11.43 -1.26 -4.85
C ALA A 133 -12.77 -1.69 -5.50
N ARG A 134 -12.84 -2.88 -6.11
CA ARG A 134 -14.01 -3.34 -6.90
C ARG A 134 -14.86 -4.39 -6.21
N LYS A 135 -14.29 -5.13 -5.27
CA LYS A 135 -14.85 -6.28 -4.54
C LYS A 135 -14.49 -6.20 -3.05
N THR A 136 -14.58 -5.00 -2.50
CA THR A 136 -14.10 -4.63 -1.17
C THR A 136 -14.54 -5.61 -0.09
N GLU A 137 -15.85 -5.83 0.05
CA GLU A 137 -16.41 -6.67 1.11
C GLU A 137 -15.92 -8.12 1.03
N GLN A 138 -15.98 -8.72 -0.16
CA GLN A 138 -15.57 -10.12 -0.38
C GLN A 138 -14.09 -10.32 -0.09
N VAL A 139 -13.26 -9.41 -0.63
CA VAL A 139 -11.80 -9.54 -0.56
C VAL A 139 -11.30 -9.23 0.84
N VAL A 140 -11.82 -8.18 1.49
CA VAL A 140 -11.48 -7.87 2.89
C VAL A 140 -11.90 -9.02 3.80
N ALA A 141 -13.10 -9.59 3.62
CA ALA A 141 -13.55 -10.73 4.41
C ALA A 141 -12.63 -11.96 4.23
N PHE A 142 -12.22 -12.24 2.99
CA PHE A 142 -11.25 -13.31 2.70
C PHE A 142 -9.90 -13.06 3.37
N LEU A 143 -9.32 -11.87 3.23
CA LEU A 143 -8.02 -11.53 3.82
C LEU A 143 -8.04 -11.58 5.36
N LYS A 144 -9.11 -11.11 6.00
CA LYS A 144 -9.30 -11.19 7.47
C LYS A 144 -9.41 -12.62 7.98
N LYS A 145 -9.89 -13.56 7.16
CA LYS A 145 -9.97 -15.00 7.49
C LYS A 145 -8.59 -15.68 7.44
N LYS A 146 -7.62 -15.10 6.74
CA LYS A 146 -6.26 -15.63 6.61
C LYS A 146 -5.37 -15.17 7.76
N GLU A 147 -5.31 -16.00 8.81
CA GLU A 147 -4.40 -15.78 9.94
C GLU A 147 -2.96 -15.58 9.44
N GLY A 148 -2.32 -14.50 9.90
CA GLY A 148 -0.95 -14.18 9.54
C GLY A 148 -0.76 -13.55 8.15
N PHE A 149 -1.83 -13.17 7.43
CA PHE A 149 -1.74 -12.47 6.15
C PHE A 149 -0.80 -11.24 6.22
N ILE A 150 -0.98 -10.37 7.22
CA ILE A 150 -0.10 -9.20 7.42
C ILE A 150 1.35 -9.64 7.62
N GLY A 151 1.57 -10.80 8.23
CA GLY A 151 2.91 -11.33 8.37
C GLY A 151 3.56 -11.80 7.10
N LEU A 152 2.79 -12.40 6.21
CA LEU A 152 3.29 -12.77 4.88
C LEU A 152 3.57 -11.53 4.02
N VAL A 153 2.72 -10.50 4.09
CA VAL A 153 3.00 -9.22 3.40
C VAL A 153 4.30 -8.60 3.92
N LEU A 154 4.50 -8.55 5.23
CA LEU A 154 5.73 -8.03 5.83
C LEU A 154 6.95 -8.95 5.59
N LYS A 155 6.74 -10.27 5.39
CA LYS A 155 7.80 -11.22 4.99
C LYS A 155 8.48 -10.76 3.69
N HIS A 156 7.71 -10.14 2.79
CA HIS A 156 8.13 -9.74 1.44
C HIS A 156 8.23 -8.22 1.23
N ILE A 157 8.36 -7.43 2.30
CA ILE A 157 8.40 -5.96 2.23
C ILE A 157 9.62 -5.41 1.48
N ASP A 158 10.62 -6.22 1.18
CA ASP A 158 11.70 -5.91 0.25
C ASP A 158 11.16 -5.60 -1.16
N ALA A 159 10.08 -6.24 -1.59
CA ALA A 159 9.34 -5.83 -2.76
C ALA A 159 8.44 -4.63 -2.43
N SER A 160 8.75 -3.45 -2.97
CA SER A 160 7.99 -2.20 -2.75
C SER A 160 6.49 -2.33 -3.05
N ALA A 161 6.12 -3.24 -3.96
CA ALA A 161 4.73 -3.61 -4.23
C ALA A 161 3.93 -4.03 -2.99
N MET A 162 4.58 -4.60 -1.97
CA MET A 162 3.93 -4.96 -0.70
C MET A 162 3.57 -3.73 0.14
N MET A 163 4.37 -2.67 0.07
CA MET A 163 4.04 -1.38 0.70
C MET A 163 2.77 -0.81 0.08
N ASP A 164 2.69 -0.77 -1.26
CA ASP A 164 1.52 -0.30 -2.00
C ASP A 164 0.25 -1.08 -1.66
N LEU A 165 0.38 -2.38 -1.37
CA LEU A 165 -0.73 -3.23 -0.95
C LEU A 165 -1.24 -2.84 0.44
N LEU A 166 -0.33 -2.63 1.41
CA LEU A 166 -0.69 -2.16 2.75
C LEU A 166 -1.37 -0.79 2.69
N LEU A 167 -0.82 0.14 1.92
CA LEU A 167 -1.41 1.47 1.78
C LEU A 167 -2.80 1.40 1.13
N ARG A 168 -3.01 0.53 0.15
CA ARG A 168 -4.34 0.32 -0.45
C ARG A 168 -5.36 -0.27 0.53
N LEU A 169 -4.96 -1.18 1.42
CA LEU A 169 -5.84 -1.66 2.50
C LEU A 169 -6.25 -0.54 3.45
N ILE A 170 -5.36 0.43 3.67
CA ILE A 170 -5.61 1.57 4.57
C ILE A 170 -6.46 2.66 3.89
N SER A 171 -6.24 2.93 2.60
CA SER A 171 -6.83 4.10 1.94
C SER A 171 -7.99 3.80 0.99
N CYS A 172 -8.05 2.61 0.39
CA CYS A 172 -8.97 2.31 -0.71
C CYS A 172 -10.20 1.49 -0.30
N VAL A 173 -10.33 1.15 0.98
CA VAL A 173 -11.51 0.47 1.50
C VAL A 173 -12.63 1.48 1.68
N GLU A 174 -13.78 1.20 1.07
CA GLU A 174 -15.01 1.98 1.19
C GLU A 174 -16.20 1.00 1.35
N PRO A 175 -17.27 1.39 2.07
CA PRO A 175 -17.51 2.71 2.68
C PRO A 175 -16.69 2.93 3.97
N ALA A 176 -16.62 4.19 4.44
CA ALA A 176 -15.87 4.58 5.63
C ALA A 176 -16.04 3.69 6.89
N PRO A 177 -17.24 3.15 7.24
CA PRO A 177 -17.36 2.22 8.36
C PRO A 177 -16.56 0.93 8.18
N LEU A 178 -16.59 0.34 6.98
CA LEU A 178 -15.80 -0.85 6.66
C LEU A 178 -14.30 -0.53 6.71
N ARG A 179 -13.90 0.66 6.27
CA ARG A 179 -12.51 1.12 6.41
C ARG A 179 -12.07 1.15 7.87
N GLN A 180 -12.90 1.70 8.77
CA GLN A 180 -12.59 1.73 10.20
C GLN A 180 -12.44 0.33 10.79
N GLU A 181 -13.28 -0.63 10.38
CA GLU A 181 -13.12 -2.03 10.77
C GLU A 181 -11.81 -2.65 10.27
N VAL A 182 -11.37 -2.29 9.05
CA VAL A 182 -10.07 -2.72 8.51
C VAL A 182 -8.93 -2.09 9.30
N LEU A 183 -8.99 -0.80 9.62
CA LEU A 183 -7.95 -0.14 10.42
C LEU A 183 -7.82 -0.75 11.82
N HIS A 184 -8.94 -1.10 12.45
CA HIS A 184 -8.94 -1.84 13.72
C HIS A 184 -8.30 -3.22 13.58
N TRP A 185 -8.67 -3.98 12.55
CA TRP A 185 -8.06 -5.29 12.29
C TRP A 185 -6.54 -5.19 12.05
N LEU A 186 -6.08 -4.20 11.27
CA LEU A 186 -4.65 -3.95 11.06
C LEU A 186 -3.92 -3.60 12.38
N ASN A 187 -4.61 -2.92 13.29
CA ASN A 187 -4.10 -2.64 14.62
C ASN A 187 -4.03 -3.89 15.50
N GLU A 188 -5.04 -4.76 15.45
CA GLU A 188 -5.05 -6.06 16.14
C GLU A 188 -3.93 -6.98 15.64
N GLU A 189 -3.64 -6.96 14.33
CA GLU A 189 -2.50 -7.62 13.69
C GLU A 189 -1.13 -6.97 14.01
N ARG A 190 -1.14 -5.91 14.85
CA ARG A 190 0.03 -5.16 15.32
C ARG A 190 0.89 -4.62 14.18
N LEU A 191 0.27 -4.16 13.09
CA LEU A 191 0.98 -3.70 11.89
C LEU A 191 2.07 -2.66 12.21
N VAL A 192 1.74 -1.64 13.01
CA VAL A 192 2.68 -0.57 13.38
C VAL A 192 3.88 -1.12 14.15
N GLN A 193 3.63 -1.93 15.18
CA GLN A 193 4.68 -2.52 16.02
C GLN A 193 5.63 -3.37 15.16
N ARG A 194 5.08 -4.18 14.25
CA ARG A 194 5.86 -5.07 13.40
C ARG A 194 6.70 -4.30 12.38
N LEU A 195 6.20 -3.19 11.84
CA LEU A 195 7.00 -2.29 11.00
C LEU A 195 8.14 -1.62 11.79
N ILE A 196 7.90 -1.22 13.03
CA ILE A 196 8.93 -0.65 13.91
C ILE A 196 10.02 -1.68 14.24
N GLU A 197 9.65 -2.93 14.48
CA GLU A 197 10.58 -4.05 14.69
C GLU A 197 11.48 -4.34 13.49
N LEU A 198 11.07 -3.96 12.28
CA LEU A 198 11.91 -4.06 11.08
C LEU A 198 13.01 -3.01 11.07
N ILE A 199 12.80 -1.83 11.69
CA ILE A 199 13.79 -0.75 11.80
C ILE A 199 14.70 -1.03 13.00
N HIS A 200 15.56 -2.04 12.87
CA HIS A 200 16.49 -2.45 13.92
C HIS A 200 17.86 -2.80 13.34
N THR A 201 18.89 -2.68 14.16
CA THR A 201 20.27 -2.99 13.83
C THR A 201 20.43 -4.50 13.51
N GLY A 202 21.15 -4.83 12.45
CA GLY A 202 21.26 -6.22 11.96
C GLY A 202 20.10 -6.73 11.11
N LYS A 203 19.09 -5.89 10.80
CA LYS A 203 18.14 -6.14 9.72
C LYS A 203 18.68 -5.63 8.38
N ASP A 204 18.20 -6.22 7.30
CA ASP A 204 18.49 -5.78 5.94
C ASP A 204 18.11 -4.29 5.73
N GLU A 205 19.00 -3.53 5.09
CA GLU A 205 18.86 -2.06 4.95
C GLU A 205 17.68 -1.67 4.06
N GLU A 206 17.42 -2.42 2.99
CA GLU A 206 16.30 -2.17 2.08
C GLU A 206 14.96 -2.40 2.80
N ARG A 207 14.86 -3.47 3.60
CA ARG A 207 13.69 -3.72 4.45
C ARG A 207 13.48 -2.63 5.49
N GLN A 208 14.54 -2.11 6.10
CA GLN A 208 14.45 -0.99 7.05
C GLN A 208 13.93 0.28 6.36
N SER A 209 14.45 0.57 5.16
CA SER A 209 14.01 1.70 4.34
C SER A 209 12.53 1.59 4.00
N ASN A 210 12.11 0.45 3.44
CA ASN A 210 10.72 0.21 3.05
C ASN A 210 9.75 0.25 4.24
N ALA A 211 10.14 -0.31 5.39
CA ALA A 211 9.34 -0.23 6.63
C ALA A 211 9.17 1.22 7.11
N SER A 212 10.26 2.00 7.13
CA SER A 212 10.21 3.40 7.54
C SER A 212 9.37 4.27 6.61
N GLN A 213 9.52 4.08 5.30
CA GLN A 213 8.72 4.77 4.29
C GLN A 213 7.24 4.41 4.43
N THR A 214 6.92 3.13 4.64
CA THR A 214 5.54 2.68 4.88
C THR A 214 4.95 3.37 6.11
N LEU A 215 5.69 3.45 7.23
CA LEU A 215 5.23 4.15 8.44
C LEU A 215 4.98 5.64 8.17
N CYS A 216 5.89 6.31 7.45
CA CYS A 216 5.73 7.71 7.05
C CYS A 216 4.46 7.93 6.21
N ASP A 217 4.20 7.03 5.26
CA ASP A 217 3.01 7.13 4.39
C ASP A 217 1.73 6.86 5.17
N ILE A 218 1.72 5.91 6.11
CA ILE A 218 0.59 5.70 7.03
C ILE A 218 0.30 6.97 7.84
N ILE A 219 1.31 7.58 8.47
CA ILE A 219 1.13 8.83 9.25
C ILE A 219 0.49 9.93 8.38
N ARG A 220 1.00 10.12 7.16
CA ARG A 220 0.52 11.15 6.24
C ARG A 220 -0.91 10.88 5.77
N LEU A 221 -1.20 9.63 5.37
CA LEU A 221 -2.53 9.21 4.95
C LEU A 221 -3.56 9.38 6.08
N SER A 222 -3.26 8.88 7.28
CA SER A 222 -4.17 8.98 8.43
C SER A 222 -4.47 10.43 8.82
N ARG A 223 -3.46 11.31 8.80
CA ARG A 223 -3.65 12.74 9.05
C ARG A 223 -4.45 13.43 7.93
N ASP A 224 -4.21 13.06 6.67
CA ASP A 224 -4.98 13.60 5.54
C ASP A 224 -6.46 13.16 5.60
N GLN A 225 -6.75 11.92 6.00
CA GLN A 225 -8.11 11.45 6.22
C GLN A 225 -8.80 12.19 7.37
N ALA A 226 -8.14 12.34 8.52
CA ALA A 226 -8.69 13.06 9.67
C ALA A 226 -9.09 14.51 9.34
N ASN A 227 -8.36 15.17 8.43
CA ASN A 227 -8.67 16.54 8.01
C ASN A 227 -9.88 16.65 7.06
N GLN A 228 -10.20 15.59 6.32
CA GLN A 228 -11.33 15.56 5.38
C GLN A 228 -12.65 15.20 6.07
N MET A 229 -12.59 14.58 7.25
CA MET A 229 -13.76 14.08 7.97
C MET A 229 -14.29 15.11 8.97
N GLN A 230 -15.61 15.34 8.99
CA GLN A 230 -16.31 16.19 9.96
C GLN A 230 -16.29 15.54 11.37
N GLU A 231 -16.51 16.35 12.41
CA GLU A 231 -16.29 16.14 13.86
C GLU A 231 -16.83 14.85 14.55
N ASN A 232 -17.42 13.88 13.82
CA ASN A 232 -18.10 12.71 14.39
C ASN A 232 -17.48 11.34 14.00
N VAL A 233 -16.26 11.30 13.48
CA VAL A 233 -15.61 10.03 13.10
C VAL A 233 -14.60 9.60 14.17
N GLU A 234 -14.61 8.31 14.48
CA GLU A 234 -13.66 7.66 15.38
C GLU A 234 -12.21 7.94 14.94
N SER A 235 -11.32 8.16 15.91
CA SER A 235 -9.91 8.43 15.66
C SER A 235 -9.25 7.25 14.97
N ASP A 236 -8.41 7.51 13.97
CA ASP A 236 -7.63 6.46 13.29
C ASP A 236 -6.80 5.66 14.32
N PRO A 237 -7.07 4.35 14.49
CA PRO A 237 -6.42 3.54 15.52
C PRO A 237 -4.93 3.32 15.22
N LEU A 238 -4.52 3.29 13.95
CA LEU A 238 -3.12 3.16 13.57
C LEU A 238 -2.35 4.44 13.91
N LEU A 239 -2.94 5.61 13.63
CA LEU A 239 -2.34 6.90 13.98
C LEU A 239 -2.21 7.05 15.50
N ALA A 240 -3.24 6.68 16.26
CA ALA A 240 -3.19 6.73 17.73
C ALA A 240 -2.06 5.88 18.30
N VAL A 241 -1.81 4.69 17.73
CA VAL A 241 -0.70 3.82 18.12
C VAL A 241 0.65 4.41 17.69
N LEU A 242 0.76 4.91 16.46
CA LEU A 242 1.98 5.57 15.94
C LEU A 242 2.43 6.76 16.80
N GLU A 243 1.48 7.55 17.30
CA GLU A 243 1.74 8.72 18.15
C GLU A 243 1.89 8.36 19.64
N SER A 244 1.73 7.09 20.01
CA SER A 244 1.86 6.63 21.39
C SER A 244 3.31 6.66 21.90
N GLN A 245 3.45 6.90 23.20
CA GLN A 245 4.76 6.87 23.86
C GLN A 245 5.46 5.51 23.71
N GLU A 246 4.70 4.40 23.72
CA GLU A 246 5.25 3.05 23.59
C GLU A 246 5.95 2.85 22.25
N ILE A 247 5.29 3.21 21.14
CA ILE A 247 5.86 3.09 19.80
C ILE A 247 7.07 3.99 19.61
N VAL A 248 6.99 5.25 20.03
CA VAL A 248 8.12 6.19 19.93
C VAL A 248 9.31 5.72 20.77
N ALA A 249 9.06 5.21 21.98
CA ALA A 249 10.12 4.64 22.80
C ALA A 249 10.72 3.38 22.17
N GLY A 250 9.90 2.50 21.60
CA GLY A 250 10.35 1.31 20.87
C GLY A 250 11.22 1.65 19.66
N LEU A 251 10.86 2.68 18.89
CA LEU A 251 11.67 3.15 17.77
C LEU A 251 13.03 3.69 18.23
N LEU A 252 13.04 4.57 19.25
CA LEU A 252 14.27 5.11 19.81
C LEU A 252 15.16 3.99 20.38
N LYS A 253 14.54 2.98 21.01
CA LYS A 253 15.24 1.79 21.49
C LYS A 253 15.95 1.09 20.33
N ASN A 254 15.24 0.79 19.25
CA ASN A 254 15.82 0.10 18.10
C ASN A 254 16.92 0.92 17.39
N MET A 255 16.85 2.26 17.44
CA MET A 255 17.86 3.15 16.86
C MET A 255 19.17 3.19 17.64
N PHE A 256 19.11 3.04 18.96
CA PHE A 256 20.24 3.38 19.85
C PHE A 256 20.74 2.23 20.74
N GLU A 257 19.96 1.16 20.91
CA GLU A 257 20.42 -0.03 21.63
C GLU A 257 21.22 -0.98 20.73
N GLY A 258 22.26 -1.60 21.29
CA GLY A 258 23.13 -2.54 20.58
C GLY A 258 24.17 -1.86 19.68
N GLU A 259 24.56 -2.56 18.60
CA GLU A 259 25.49 -2.05 17.60
C GLU A 259 24.82 -0.98 16.75
N ARG A 260 25.46 0.18 16.58
CA ARG A 260 24.86 1.29 15.81
C ARG A 260 24.89 0.98 14.32
N SER A 261 23.73 1.07 13.67
CA SER A 261 23.61 1.07 12.21
C SER A 261 23.20 2.46 11.74
N GLU A 262 23.90 2.98 10.72
CA GLU A 262 23.53 4.25 10.07
C GLU A 262 22.13 4.15 9.46
N ALA A 263 21.78 3.01 8.84
CA ALA A 263 20.47 2.78 8.26
C ALA A 263 19.36 2.89 9.32
N SER A 264 19.51 2.25 10.48
CA SER A 264 18.50 2.32 11.55
C SER A 264 18.33 3.74 12.09
N ILE A 265 19.43 4.50 12.22
CA ILE A 265 19.38 5.91 12.65
C ILE A 265 18.68 6.77 11.60
N VAL A 266 19.03 6.63 10.32
CA VAL A 266 18.44 7.42 9.22
C VAL A 266 16.94 7.12 9.10
N ASN A 267 16.57 5.84 9.02
CA ASN A 267 15.19 5.40 8.87
C ASN A 267 14.34 5.74 10.10
N GLY A 268 14.86 5.55 11.31
CA GLY A 268 14.17 5.96 12.53
C GLY A 268 14.00 7.48 12.65
N THR A 269 15.02 8.26 12.26
CA THR A 269 14.93 9.73 12.20
C THR A 269 13.85 10.18 11.22
N GLN A 270 13.73 9.55 10.06
CA GLN A 270 12.73 9.86 9.05
C GLN A 270 11.30 9.70 9.60
N VAL A 271 11.03 8.61 10.32
CA VAL A 271 9.73 8.38 10.98
C VAL A 271 9.46 9.42 12.05
N LEU A 272 10.43 9.71 12.92
CA LEU A 272 10.30 10.73 13.98
C LEU A 272 10.02 12.11 13.40
N LEU A 273 10.75 12.51 12.35
CA LEU A 273 10.50 13.77 11.65
C LEU A 273 9.07 13.82 11.10
N THR A 274 8.59 12.74 10.50
CA THR A 274 7.21 12.67 9.96
C THR A 274 6.17 12.74 11.07
N LEU A 275 6.39 12.13 12.23
CA LEU A 275 5.54 12.30 13.41
C LEU A 275 5.51 13.77 13.88
N LEU A 276 6.65 14.46 13.80
CA LEU A 276 6.80 15.86 14.23
C LEU A 276 6.35 16.87 13.17
N GLU A 277 6.12 16.45 11.92
CA GLU A 277 5.48 17.24 10.86
C GLU A 277 4.03 17.57 11.26
N THR A 278 3.84 18.55 12.14
CA THR A 278 2.55 19.22 12.27
C THR A 278 2.31 20.00 11.00
N ARG A 279 1.38 19.54 10.13
CA ARG A 279 0.89 20.42 9.07
C ARG A 279 0.36 21.68 9.75
N ARG A 280 0.93 22.84 9.40
CA ARG A 280 0.33 24.15 9.64
C ARG A 280 -1.07 24.10 9.03
N SER A 281 -2.08 23.81 9.85
CA SER A 281 -3.44 24.18 9.52
C SER A 281 -3.41 25.69 9.22
N GLY A 282 -4.11 26.14 8.18
CA GLY A 282 -4.03 27.50 7.61
C GLY A 282 -4.43 28.67 8.53
N TRP A 283 -4.38 28.50 9.85
CA TRP A 283 -4.73 29.49 10.87
C TRP A 283 -3.73 30.65 10.96
N VAL A 284 -2.51 30.50 10.42
CA VAL A 284 -1.54 31.60 10.40
C VAL A 284 -2.01 32.72 9.45
N SER A 285 -2.88 32.46 8.48
CA SER A 285 -3.44 33.54 7.65
C SER A 285 -4.56 34.33 8.34
N ALA A 286 -5.15 33.81 9.42
CA ALA A 286 -6.24 34.47 10.14
C ALA A 286 -5.77 35.22 11.39
N PHE A 287 -4.68 34.78 12.04
CA PHE A 287 -4.17 35.43 13.25
C PHE A 287 -3.39 36.73 13.00
N PHE A 288 -2.91 36.98 11.77
CA PHE A 288 -2.28 38.26 11.43
C PHE A 288 -3.26 39.36 11.00
N LEU A 289 -4.56 39.05 10.83
CA LEU A 289 -5.56 40.04 10.44
C LEU A 289 -6.47 40.51 11.59
N ASN A 290 -6.47 39.83 12.75
CA ASN A 290 -7.38 40.15 13.86
C ASN A 290 -6.68 40.26 15.25
N ALA A 291 -5.39 40.58 15.29
CA ALA A 291 -4.71 40.92 16.55
C ALA A 291 -4.94 42.40 16.92
N SER A 292 -6.20 42.75 17.15
CA SER A 292 -6.58 43.96 17.90
C SER A 292 -7.90 43.76 18.63
N ASP A 293 -8.05 42.69 19.42
CA ASP A 293 -8.80 42.79 20.68
C ASP A 293 -8.54 41.63 21.67
N SER A 294 -8.42 42.04 22.94
CA SER A 294 -8.66 41.34 24.21
C SER A 294 -8.25 39.87 24.48
N ARG A 295 -7.25 39.77 25.38
CA ARG A 295 -7.06 38.84 26.53
C ARG A 295 -8.13 37.76 26.78
N SER A 296 -7.73 36.49 26.77
CA SER A 296 -8.06 35.51 27.82
C SER A 296 -7.14 34.29 27.77
N ASN A 297 -6.70 33.84 28.96
CA ASN A 297 -5.75 32.75 29.19
C ASN A 297 -6.52 31.42 29.31
N SER A 298 -6.23 30.45 28.44
CA SER A 298 -6.27 29.02 28.78
C SER A 298 -5.30 28.25 27.86
N PRO A 299 -4.48 27.31 28.36
CA PRO A 299 -3.60 26.53 27.50
C PRO A 299 -4.42 25.46 26.77
N THR A 300 -4.47 25.54 25.45
CA THR A 300 -5.07 24.53 24.58
C THR A 300 -4.24 23.23 24.59
N PRO A 301 -4.82 22.07 24.19
CA PRO A 301 -4.13 20.76 24.17
C PRO A 301 -2.84 20.73 23.34
N VAL A 302 -2.67 21.70 22.44
CA VAL A 302 -1.49 21.93 21.59
C VAL A 302 -0.22 22.17 22.42
N SER A 303 -0.35 22.69 23.65
CA SER A 303 0.80 23.04 24.50
C SER A 303 1.57 21.81 25.03
N TYR A 304 0.88 20.70 25.32
CA TYR A 304 1.51 19.50 25.87
C TYR A 304 2.25 18.69 24.79
N THR A 305 1.68 18.58 23.61
CA THR A 305 2.33 17.93 22.46
C THR A 305 3.52 18.76 21.98
N PHE A 306 3.41 20.09 21.97
CA PHE A 306 4.51 21.00 21.60
C PHE A 306 5.68 20.95 22.59
N MET A 307 5.42 20.95 23.90
CA MET A 307 6.49 20.78 24.89
C MET A 307 7.16 19.40 24.81
N THR A 308 6.39 18.34 24.53
CA THR A 308 6.93 16.98 24.37
C THR A 308 7.77 16.89 23.10
N ALA A 309 7.33 17.47 21.99
CA ALA A 309 8.08 17.59 20.75
C ALA A 309 9.39 18.38 20.95
N CYS A 310 9.35 19.54 21.62
CA CYS A 310 10.55 20.33 21.92
C CYS A 310 11.51 19.59 22.87
N LEU A 311 11.01 18.82 23.83
CA LEU A 311 11.84 17.97 24.70
C LEU A 311 12.46 16.81 23.94
N VAL A 312 11.72 16.18 23.03
CA VAL A 312 12.22 15.10 22.17
C VAL A 312 13.25 15.62 21.17
N PHE A 313 13.01 16.77 20.53
CA PHE A 313 13.98 17.44 19.66
C PHE A 313 15.22 17.88 20.40
N ARG A 314 15.08 18.47 21.60
CA ARG A 314 16.23 18.91 22.40
C ARG A 314 17.03 17.70 22.90
N LYS A 315 16.36 16.58 23.22
CA LYS A 315 17.03 15.35 23.66
C LYS A 315 17.66 14.60 22.48
N LEU A 316 17.03 14.57 21.31
CA LEU A 316 17.62 14.08 20.04
C LEU A 316 18.80 14.95 19.62
N SER A 317 18.69 16.27 19.69
CA SER A 317 19.77 17.22 19.39
C SER A 317 20.94 17.07 20.38
N LEU A 318 20.67 16.89 21.67
CA LEU A 318 21.70 16.60 22.68
C LEU A 318 22.37 15.23 22.46
N ILE A 319 21.60 14.18 22.15
CA ILE A 319 22.13 12.83 21.86
C ILE A 319 22.96 12.84 20.56
N LEU A 320 22.49 13.53 19.51
CA LEU A 320 23.18 13.65 18.23
C LEU A 320 24.42 14.56 18.31
N SER A 321 24.42 15.58 19.16
CA SER A 321 25.55 16.50 19.37
C SER A 321 26.64 15.95 20.29
N GLU A 322 26.30 15.12 21.28
CA GLU A 322 27.29 14.51 22.18
C GLU A 322 28.01 13.29 21.55
N GLN A 323 27.46 12.66 20.50
CA GLN A 323 27.93 11.33 20.08
C GLN A 323 28.25 11.15 18.59
N CYS A 324 28.15 12.17 17.73
CA CYS A 324 28.38 11.97 16.29
C CYS A 324 29.08 13.16 15.60
N CYS A 325 30.36 13.00 15.25
CA CYS A 325 31.09 13.96 14.41
C CYS A 325 30.67 13.89 12.93
N CYS A 326 29.94 12.84 12.51
CA CYS A 326 29.62 12.55 11.11
C CYS A 326 28.25 13.08 10.62
N CYS A 327 27.33 13.49 11.50
CA CYS A 327 25.94 13.82 11.10
C CYS A 327 25.69 15.33 10.88
N SER A 328 26.69 16.08 10.39
CA SER A 328 26.61 17.56 10.29
C SER A 328 25.50 18.07 9.36
N LYS A 329 25.09 17.31 8.33
CA LYS A 329 24.04 17.75 7.40
C LYS A 329 22.64 17.59 7.98
N THR A 330 22.35 16.47 8.64
CA THR A 330 21.04 16.20 9.29
C THR A 330 20.85 17.08 10.52
N LEU A 331 21.89 17.29 11.33
CA LEU A 331 21.89 18.26 12.44
C LEU A 331 21.64 19.70 11.97
N LYS A 332 22.13 20.10 10.79
CA LYS A 332 21.86 21.42 10.21
C LYS A 332 20.42 21.59 9.76
N THR A 333 19.80 20.55 9.21
CA THR A 333 18.37 20.56 8.86
C THR A 333 17.50 20.65 10.13
N LEU A 334 17.87 19.90 11.18
CA LEU A 334 17.20 19.94 12.48
C LEU A 334 17.34 21.30 13.19
N HIS A 335 18.55 21.88 13.22
CA HIS A 335 18.76 23.22 13.77
C HIS A 335 18.08 24.33 12.96
N HIS A 336 17.97 24.16 11.64
CA HIS A 336 17.24 25.12 10.82
C HIS A 336 15.73 25.07 11.11
N GLN A 337 15.17 23.89 11.37
CA GLN A 337 13.78 23.74 11.81
C GLN A 337 13.55 24.28 13.23
N GLU A 338 14.52 24.13 14.15
CA GLU A 338 14.48 24.73 15.50
C GLU A 338 14.50 26.27 15.47
N GLN A 339 15.09 26.90 14.44
CA GLN A 339 15.09 28.36 14.27
C GLN A 339 13.83 28.89 13.55
N ILE A 340 13.01 28.02 12.97
CA ILE A 340 11.79 28.36 12.23
C ILE A 340 10.51 28.07 13.07
N LEU A 341 10.64 27.26 14.13
CA LEU A 341 9.64 27.03 15.19
C LEU A 341 9.83 28.04 16.33
#